data_AF-A0A101X5A9-F1
#
_entry.id   AF-A0A101X5A9-F1
#
_cell.length_a   1.000
_cell.length_b   1.000
_cell.length_c   1.000
_cell.angle_alpha   90.00
_cell.angle_beta   90.00
_cell.angle_gamma   90.00
#
_symmetry.space_group_name_H-M   'P 1'
#
loop_
_entity.id
_entity.type
_entity.pdbx_description
1 polymer ?
#
loop_
_entity_poly.entity_id
_entity_poly.type
_entity_poly.pdbx_seq_one_letter_code
_entity_poly.pdbx_strand_id
1 'polypeptide(L)'
;MPYLGEFSGDDLIRTVTRFTAESIHDQVRRFVKGPIRRIIVGGGGSRNPVLMNDLRGLFSDVAEFRRFEDYGINDMAREGLGFAIIANETLHLRVGNTPATGGLPALLGKIIPGSNYRELVRQTLFNDRCDGFNPFKLTCGKVY
;
A
#
# COMPACT_ATOMS: atom_id res chain seq x y z
N MET A 1 9.66 -21.99 -32.68
CA MET A 1 10.22 -20.75 -32.08
C MET A 1 11.60 -21.10 -31.52
N PRO A 2 12.73 -20.74 -32.18
CA PRO A 2 14.06 -21.28 -31.88
C PRO A 2 14.96 -20.37 -31.02
N TYR A 3 14.44 -19.33 -30.38
CA TYR A 3 15.25 -18.33 -29.63
C TYR A 3 15.27 -18.51 -28.10
N LEU A 4 14.60 -19.54 -27.58
CA LEU A 4 14.78 -19.98 -26.19
C LEU A 4 15.58 -21.28 -26.30
N GLY A 5 16.80 -21.32 -25.76
CA GLY A 5 17.54 -22.56 -25.60
C GLY A 5 16.72 -23.60 -24.82
N GLU A 6 17.20 -24.84 -24.75
CA GLU A 6 16.59 -25.94 -23.97
C GLU A 6 16.61 -25.62 -22.46
N PHE A 7 15.81 -24.67 -22.01
CA PHE A 7 15.60 -24.37 -20.61
C PHE A 7 14.36 -25.09 -20.14
N SER A 8 14.46 -25.71 -18.97
CA SER A 8 13.32 -26.37 -18.34
C SER A 8 12.28 -25.34 -17.90
N GLY A 9 11.05 -25.79 -17.65
CA GLY A 9 10.04 -24.93 -17.02
C GLY A 9 10.52 -24.37 -15.67
N ASP A 10 11.31 -25.14 -14.94
CA ASP A 10 11.86 -24.73 -13.64
C ASP A 10 12.87 -23.59 -13.78
N ASP A 11 13.72 -23.62 -14.82
CA ASP A 11 14.66 -22.53 -15.11
C ASP A 11 13.92 -21.23 -15.41
N LEU A 12 12.80 -21.31 -16.14
CA LEU A 12 11.97 -20.15 -16.43
C LEU A 12 11.34 -19.58 -15.15
N ILE A 13 10.74 -20.42 -14.31
CA ILE A 13 10.14 -19.99 -13.04
C ILE A 13 11.20 -19.40 -12.10
N ARG A 14 12.38 -20.01 -12.01
CA ARG A 14 13.51 -19.49 -11.23
C ARG A 14 13.96 -18.13 -11.74
N THR A 15 14.07 -17.96 -13.05
CA THR A 15 14.48 -16.70 -13.70
C THR A 15 13.50 -15.59 -13.42
N VAL A 16 12.20 -15.81 -13.61
CA VAL A 16 11.16 -14.81 -13.33
C VAL A 16 11.11 -14.46 -11.84
N THR A 17 11.28 -15.46 -10.97
CA THR A 17 11.36 -15.23 -9.51
C THR A 17 12.58 -14.38 -9.16
N ARG A 18 13.76 -14.66 -9.73
CA ARG A 18 14.96 -13.84 -9.51
C ARG A 18 14.77 -12.42 -10.01
N PHE A 19 14.25 -12.28 -11.23
CA PHE A 19 13.99 -10.99 -11.85
C PHE A 19 13.05 -10.12 -10.99
N THR A 20 12.05 -10.74 -10.37
CA THR A 20 11.16 -10.06 -9.42
C THR A 20 11.94 -9.52 -8.21
N ALA A 21 12.84 -10.32 -7.61
CA ALA A 21 13.67 -9.86 -6.49
C ALA A 21 14.61 -8.71 -6.88
N GLU A 22 15.31 -8.86 -8.02
CA GLU A 22 16.27 -7.87 -8.53
C GLU A 22 15.58 -6.55 -8.89
N SER A 23 14.41 -6.60 -9.53
CA SER A 23 13.64 -5.41 -9.87
C SER A 23 13.18 -4.66 -8.61
N ILE A 24 12.69 -5.37 -7.58
CA ILE A 24 12.34 -4.73 -6.29
C ILE A 24 13.57 -4.06 -5.69
N HIS A 25 14.70 -4.76 -5.61
CA HIS A 25 15.94 -4.22 -5.06
C HIS A 25 16.42 -2.98 -5.81
N ASP A 26 16.48 -3.04 -7.14
CA ASP A 26 16.86 -1.93 -8.00
C ASP A 26 15.98 -0.69 -7.78
N GLN A 27 14.65 -0.85 -7.74
CA GLN A 27 13.74 0.28 -7.53
C GLN A 27 13.88 0.88 -6.12
N VAL A 28 14.04 0.04 -5.09
CA VAL A 28 14.27 0.53 -3.72
C VAL A 28 15.56 1.35 -3.66
N ARG A 29 16.66 0.88 -4.26
CA ARG A 29 17.94 1.62 -4.27
C ARG A 29 17.87 2.93 -5.04
N ARG A 30 17.10 2.99 -6.13
CA ARG A 30 16.93 4.20 -6.94
C ARG A 30 16.12 5.28 -6.22
N PHE A 31 15.00 4.89 -5.62
CA PHE A 31 13.98 5.85 -5.17
C PHE A 31 13.92 6.07 -3.67
N VAL A 32 14.30 5.10 -2.83
CA VAL A 32 14.38 5.31 -1.38
C VAL A 32 15.68 6.02 -1.04
N LYS A 33 15.57 7.18 -0.38
CA LYS A 33 16.72 7.99 0.04
C LYS A 33 17.02 7.75 1.51
N GLY A 34 18.30 7.58 1.84
CA GLY A 34 18.77 7.36 3.20
C GLY A 34 18.83 5.88 3.62
N PRO A 35 19.32 5.60 4.83
CA PRO A 35 19.48 4.24 5.32
C PRO A 35 18.13 3.57 5.58
N ILE A 36 17.98 2.33 5.11
CA ILE A 36 16.80 1.51 5.34
C ILE A 36 17.01 0.70 6.61
N ARG A 37 16.26 1.02 7.66
CA ARG A 37 16.34 0.30 8.95
C ARG A 37 15.60 -1.03 8.92
N ARG A 38 14.48 -1.07 8.21
CA ARG A 38 13.55 -2.19 8.20
C ARG A 38 12.82 -2.29 6.86
N ILE A 39 12.64 -3.51 6.38
CA ILE A 39 11.72 -3.87 5.30
C ILE A 39 10.60 -4.72 5.90
N ILE A 40 9.35 -4.34 5.61
CA ILE A 40 8.16 -5.10 5.99
C ILE A 40 7.51 -5.60 4.70
N VAL A 41 7.48 -6.91 4.50
CA VAL A 41 6.84 -7.53 3.33
C VAL A 41 5.43 -7.99 3.66
N GLY A 42 4.57 -7.96 2.64
CA GLY A 42 3.23 -8.55 2.74
C GLY A 42 2.74 -9.03 1.38
N GLY A 43 1.50 -9.52 1.36
CA GLY A 43 0.84 -10.05 0.16
C GLY A 43 1.33 -11.46 -0.20
N GLY A 44 0.74 -12.09 -1.23
CA GLY A 44 1.00 -13.50 -1.55
C GLY A 44 2.47 -13.85 -1.80
N GLY A 45 3.27 -12.91 -2.32
CA GLY A 45 4.71 -13.09 -2.55
C GLY A 45 5.52 -13.30 -1.26
N SER A 46 5.04 -12.82 -0.11
CA SER A 46 5.72 -12.98 1.20
C SER A 46 5.85 -14.46 1.62
N ARG A 47 5.03 -15.34 1.02
CA ARG A 47 5.01 -16.79 1.27
C ARG A 47 5.88 -17.60 0.31
N ASN A 48 6.48 -16.98 -0.71
CA ASN A 48 7.38 -17.67 -1.64
C ASN A 48 8.80 -17.72 -1.03
N PRO A 49 9.27 -18.88 -0.53
CA PRO A 49 10.56 -18.95 0.17
C PRO A 49 11.76 -18.62 -0.72
N VAL A 50 11.68 -18.91 -2.03
CA VAL A 50 12.76 -18.61 -3.00
C VAL A 50 12.89 -17.10 -3.19
N LEU A 51 11.77 -16.41 -3.45
CA LEU A 51 11.74 -14.95 -3.56
C LEU A 51 12.24 -14.29 -2.27
N MET A 52 11.75 -14.77 -1.12
CA MET A 52 12.16 -14.22 0.18
C MET A 52 13.65 -14.40 0.46
N ASN A 53 14.24 -15.52 0.02
CA ASN A 53 15.67 -15.75 0.17
C ASN A 53 16.50 -14.81 -0.72
N ASP A 54 16.12 -14.66 -2.01
CA ASP A 54 16.78 -13.72 -2.92
C ASP A 54 16.71 -12.28 -2.36
N LEU A 55 15.54 -11.84 -1.89
CA LEU A 55 15.37 -10.50 -1.31
C LEU A 55 16.23 -10.29 -0.06
N ARG A 56 16.30 -11.26 0.86
CA ARG A 56 17.16 -11.15 2.05
C ARG A 56 18.65 -11.06 1.69
N GLY A 57 19.08 -11.77 0.65
CA GLY A 57 20.45 -11.65 0.15
C GLY A 57 20.75 -10.26 -0.43
N LEU A 58 19.84 -9.76 -1.27
CA LEU A 58 19.96 -8.43 -1.91
C LEU A 58 19.92 -7.27 -0.90
N PHE A 59 19.15 -7.41 0.18
CA PHE A 59 19.04 -6.44 1.27
C PHE A 59 19.82 -6.85 2.52
N SER A 60 20.97 -7.50 2.35
CA SER A 60 21.81 -7.99 3.46
C SER A 60 22.39 -6.87 4.35
N ASP A 61 22.41 -5.64 3.85
CA ASP A 61 22.78 -4.43 4.59
C ASP A 61 21.63 -3.87 5.46
N VAL A 62 20.40 -4.36 5.31
CA VAL A 62 19.24 -3.92 6.08
C VAL A 62 19.09 -4.75 7.36
N ALA A 63 19.01 -4.06 8.50
CA ALA A 63 19.02 -4.71 9.82
C ALA A 63 17.78 -5.58 10.10
N GLU A 64 16.61 -5.20 9.61
CA GLU A 64 15.37 -5.90 9.93
C GLU A 64 14.54 -6.24 8.69
N PHE A 65 14.30 -7.53 8.50
CA PHE A 65 13.34 -8.05 7.52
C PHE A 65 12.17 -8.69 8.27
N ARG A 66 10.96 -8.17 8.09
CA ARG A 66 9.73 -8.55 8.83
C ARG A 66 8.56 -8.75 7.88
N ARG A 67 7.50 -9.39 8.36
CA ARG A 67 6.20 -9.50 7.68
C ARG A 67 5.14 -8.66 8.40
N PHE A 68 4.02 -8.36 7.75
CA PHE A 68 2.90 -7.69 8.42
C PHE A 68 2.28 -8.55 9.52
N GLU A 69 2.29 -9.88 9.39
CA GLU A 69 1.78 -10.79 10.42
C GLU A 69 2.59 -10.71 11.71
N ASP A 70 3.88 -10.35 11.63
CA ASP A 70 4.72 -10.14 12.82
C ASP A 70 4.22 -8.93 13.66
N TYR A 71 3.32 -8.11 13.11
CA TYR A 71 2.64 -6.99 13.78
C TYR A 71 1.14 -7.24 14.02
N GLY A 72 0.67 -8.48 13.85
CA GLY A 72 -0.74 -8.84 14.04
C GLY A 72 -1.66 -8.36 12.91
N ILE A 73 -1.11 -7.88 11.78
CA ILE A 73 -1.88 -7.50 10.60
C ILE A 73 -1.93 -8.70 9.66
N ASN A 74 -3.13 -9.21 9.40
CA ASN A 74 -3.31 -10.30 8.45
C ASN A 74 -3.01 -9.81 7.03
N ASP A 75 -2.01 -10.41 6.38
CA ASP A 75 -1.59 -10.09 5.01
C ASP A 75 -2.73 -10.14 3.99
N MET A 76 -3.66 -11.08 4.14
CA MET A 76 -4.81 -11.25 3.24
C MET A 76 -5.89 -10.19 3.48
N ALA A 77 -5.94 -9.59 4.68
CA ALA A 77 -6.92 -8.56 5.02
C ALA A 77 -6.40 -7.14 4.77
N ARG A 78 -5.09 -6.95 4.60
CA ARG A 78 -4.44 -5.63 4.52
C ARG A 78 -5.00 -4.74 3.41
N GLU A 79 -5.25 -5.29 2.23
CA GLU A 79 -5.80 -4.50 1.11
C GLU A 79 -7.26 -4.13 1.36
N GLY A 80 -8.06 -5.05 1.92
CA GLY A 80 -9.43 -4.77 2.36
C GLY A 80 -9.49 -3.69 3.46
N LEU A 81 -8.57 -3.75 4.42
CA LEU A 81 -8.40 -2.72 5.45
C LEU A 81 -8.03 -1.36 4.82
N GLY A 82 -7.17 -1.35 3.81
CA GLY A 82 -6.84 -0.15 3.05
C GLY A 82 -8.07 0.51 2.43
N PHE A 83 -8.95 -0.28 1.80
CA PHE A 83 -10.22 0.23 1.28
C PHE A 83 -11.16 0.74 2.38
N ALA A 84 -11.23 0.05 3.52
CA ALA A 84 -12.04 0.49 4.65
C ALA A 84 -11.56 1.84 5.22
N ILE A 85 -10.25 2.04 5.33
CA ILE A 85 -9.65 3.32 5.73
C ILE A 85 -10.02 4.42 4.71
N ILE A 86 -9.83 4.17 3.42
CA ILE A 86 -10.19 5.14 2.38
C ILE A 86 -11.68 5.48 2.46
N ALA A 87 -12.56 4.49 2.61
CA ALA A 87 -14.01 4.71 2.75
C ALA A 87 -14.36 5.53 4.00
N ASN A 88 -13.66 5.30 5.12
CA ASN A 88 -13.80 6.12 6.32
C ASN A 88 -13.40 7.58 6.05
N GLU A 89 -12.27 7.82 5.38
CA GLU A 89 -11.85 9.17 5.01
C GLU A 89 -12.85 9.84 4.05
N THR A 90 -13.40 9.09 3.09
CA THR A 90 -14.47 9.57 2.20
C THR A 90 -15.71 10.01 2.98
N LEU A 91 -16.15 9.22 3.98
CA LEU A 91 -17.33 9.53 4.80
C LEU A 91 -17.14 10.81 5.63
N HIS A 92 -15.91 11.10 6.05
CA HIS A 92 -15.57 12.30 6.84
C HIS A 92 -15.10 13.49 5.98
N LEU A 93 -15.20 13.41 4.64
CA LEU A 93 -14.73 14.44 3.73
C LEU A 93 -13.24 14.78 3.90
N ARG A 94 -12.42 13.75 4.12
CA ARG A 94 -10.97 13.86 4.30
C ARG A 94 -10.23 13.36 3.07
N VAL A 95 -9.00 13.85 2.93
CA VAL A 95 -8.10 13.46 1.84
C VAL A 95 -7.70 11.99 2.02
N GLY A 96 -7.92 11.17 0.99
CA GLY A 96 -7.66 9.73 1.05
C GLY A 96 -6.32 9.31 0.44
N ASN A 97 -5.60 10.21 -0.24
CA ASN A 97 -4.28 9.95 -0.81
C ASN A 97 -3.15 10.66 -0.06
N THR A 98 -1.92 10.21 -0.30
CA THR A 98 -0.69 10.83 0.23
C THR A 98 0.09 11.45 -0.93
N PRO A 99 0.83 12.57 -0.71
CA PRO A 99 1.71 13.15 -1.73
C PRO A 99 2.72 12.14 -2.33
N ALA A 100 3.06 11.10 -1.58
CA ALA A 100 3.95 10.03 -2.05
C ALA A 100 3.41 9.24 -3.26
N THR A 101 2.10 9.29 -3.54
CA THR A 101 1.53 8.66 -4.76
C THR A 101 1.65 9.55 -6.00
N GLY A 102 2.19 10.77 -5.88
CA GLY A 102 2.34 11.72 -6.98
C GLY A 102 1.04 12.41 -7.43
N GLY A 103 -0.07 12.15 -6.74
CA GLY A 103 -1.37 12.81 -7.00
C GLY A 103 -1.57 14.06 -6.14
N LEU A 104 -2.40 15.00 -6.61
CA LEU A 104 -2.88 16.11 -5.80
C LEU A 104 -3.78 15.62 -4.67
N PRO A 105 -3.80 16.27 -3.49
CA PRO A 105 -4.71 15.92 -2.39
C PRO A 105 -6.17 15.84 -2.87
N ALA A 106 -6.81 14.71 -2.66
CA ALA A 106 -8.17 14.45 -3.15
C ALA A 106 -8.97 13.53 -2.21
N LEU A 107 -10.28 13.75 -2.20
CA LEU A 107 -11.24 12.77 -1.69
C LEU A 107 -11.27 11.60 -2.67
N LEU A 108 -11.03 10.39 -2.16
CA LEU A 108 -11.05 9.18 -2.97
C LEU A 108 -12.41 8.48 -2.83
N GLY A 109 -12.82 7.77 -3.87
CA GLY A 109 -14.04 6.95 -3.86
C GLY A 109 -15.34 7.73 -4.12
N LYS A 110 -16.46 7.01 -4.02
CA LYS A 110 -17.83 7.53 -4.19
C LYS A 110 -18.75 6.88 -3.16
N ILE A 111 -19.66 7.66 -2.58
CA ILE A 111 -20.68 7.12 -1.68
C ILE A 111 -21.87 6.65 -2.51
N ILE A 112 -22.23 5.38 -2.35
CA ILE A 112 -23.46 4.80 -2.91
C ILE A 112 -24.46 4.68 -1.74
N PRO A 113 -25.55 5.49 -1.70
CA PRO A 113 -26.46 5.51 -0.56
C PRO A 113 -27.16 4.17 -0.32
N GLY A 114 -26.93 3.58 0.86
CA GLY A 114 -27.70 2.46 1.41
C GLY A 114 -28.82 2.91 2.33
N SER A 115 -29.53 1.96 2.96
CA SER A 115 -30.65 2.23 3.87
C SER A 115 -30.26 3.05 5.10
N ASN A 116 -29.01 2.95 5.58
CA ASN A 116 -28.49 3.69 6.72
C ASN A 116 -27.78 5.02 6.37
N TYR A 117 -27.75 5.42 5.08
CA TYR A 117 -26.97 6.58 4.61
C TYR A 117 -27.26 7.86 5.39
N ARG A 118 -28.54 8.18 5.61
CA ARG A 118 -28.94 9.42 6.31
C ARG A 118 -28.43 9.47 7.75
N GLU A 119 -28.45 8.35 8.44
CA GLU A 119 -27.96 8.26 9.82
C GLU A 119 -26.44 8.37 9.87
N LEU A 120 -25.76 7.63 9.00
CA LEU A 120 -24.29 7.62 8.94
C LEU A 120 -23.73 9.01 8.61
N VAL A 121 -24.31 9.71 7.62
CA VAL A 121 -23.89 11.08 7.26
C VAL A 121 -24.14 12.05 8.41
N ARG A 122 -25.25 11.91 9.15
CA ARG A 122 -25.51 12.74 10.32
C ARG A 122 -24.46 12.52 11.41
N GLN A 123 -24.04 11.28 11.63
CA GLN A 123 -23.04 10.96 12.66
C GLN A 123 -21.63 11.40 12.27
N THR A 124 -21.28 11.35 10.99
CA THR A 124 -19.91 11.59 10.51
C THR A 124 -19.64 13.05 10.18
N LEU A 125 -20.58 13.75 9.53
CA LEU A 125 -20.39 15.16 9.17
C LEU A 125 -20.59 16.15 10.33
N PHE A 126 -21.32 15.75 11.39
CA PHE A 126 -21.65 16.66 12.49
C PHE A 126 -20.90 16.37 13.81
N ASN A 127 -20.23 15.21 13.95
CA ASN A 127 -19.40 14.92 15.13
C ASN A 127 -17.95 15.39 14.98
N ASP A 128 -17.48 15.58 13.76
CA ASP A 128 -16.18 16.18 13.54
C ASP A 128 -16.30 17.68 13.81
N ARG A 129 -15.77 18.12 14.96
CA ARG A 129 -15.47 19.52 15.27
C ARG A 129 -14.47 20.05 14.23
N CYS A 130 -14.98 20.38 13.04
CA CYS A 130 -14.23 21.07 12.01
C CYS A 130 -14.12 22.54 12.40
N ASP A 131 -13.10 22.86 13.20
CA ASP A 131 -12.68 24.24 13.44
C ASP A 131 -12.19 24.85 12.12
N GLY A 132 -13.13 25.40 11.32
CA GLY A 132 -12.83 26.06 10.05
C GLY A 132 -13.31 25.32 8.79
N PHE A 133 -14.51 24.74 8.81
CA PHE A 133 -15.17 24.26 7.58
C PHE A 133 -15.26 25.38 6.54
N ASN A 134 -14.55 25.22 5.41
CA ASN A 134 -14.70 26.09 4.25
C ASN A 134 -15.56 25.38 3.19
N PRO A 135 -16.80 25.84 2.94
CA PRO A 135 -17.71 25.20 1.98
C PRO A 135 -17.19 25.21 0.53
N PHE A 136 -16.19 26.02 0.22
CA PHE A 136 -15.55 26.06 -1.10
C PHE A 136 -14.31 25.15 -1.23
N LYS A 137 -13.82 24.55 -0.13
CA LYS A 137 -12.61 23.71 -0.14
C LYS A 137 -12.86 22.23 0.12
N LEU A 138 -14.10 21.80 0.41
CA LEU A 138 -14.49 20.39 0.66
C LEU A 138 -13.48 19.62 1.55
N THR A 139 -12.84 20.30 2.50
CA THR A 139 -11.81 19.73 3.38
C THR A 139 -11.97 20.31 4.78
N CYS A 140 -11.82 19.43 5.76
CA CYS A 140 -11.75 19.78 7.17
C CYS A 140 -10.26 19.84 7.58
N GLY A 141 -9.75 21.04 7.89
CA GLY A 141 -8.37 21.26 8.36
C GLY A 141 -7.51 22.13 7.43
N LYS A 142 -6.53 22.84 8.03
CA LYS A 142 -5.58 23.71 7.32
C LYS A 142 -4.74 22.90 6.34
N VAL A 143 -4.86 23.25 5.06
CA VAL A 143 -3.87 22.93 4.04
C VAL A 143 -2.59 23.69 4.40
N TYR A 144 -1.58 22.98 4.93
CA TYR A 144 -0.20 23.47 4.91
C TYR A 144 0.45 22.99 3.62
#